data_AF-A0AB39TVX0-F1
#
_entry.id   AF-A0AB39TVX0-F1
#
_cell.length_a   1.000
_cell.length_b   1.000
_cell.length_c   1.000
_cell.angle_alpha   90.00
_cell.angle_beta   90.00
_cell.angle_gamma   90.00
#
_symmetry.space_group_name_H-M   'P 1'
#
loop_
_entity.id
_entity.type
_entity.pdbx_description
1 polymer ?
#
loop_
_entity_poly.entity_id
_entity_poly.type
_entity_poly.pdbx_seq_one_letter_code
_entity_poly.pdbx_strand_id
1 'polypeptide(L)'
;MRNGLKKLAATGAVGLSMLTTSLVGATGAHADSQDGCPYPYVCIYAGPDSSTIVAEFRDITSYYQSTYHGPGFSVVNTRNQDTVWLRIDHGGGPLDYECLTNASHPNNSLGSSGTLTGIMISSNTSC
;
A
#
# COMPACT_ATOMS: atom_id res chain seq x y z
N MET A 1 48.05 20.39 -58.64
CA MET A 1 47.20 21.52 -59.05
C MET A 1 45.84 20.96 -59.44
N ARG A 2 44.75 21.50 -58.86
CA ARG A 2 43.37 21.65 -59.40
C ARG A 2 42.73 20.45 -60.12
N ASN A 3 41.47 20.08 -59.98
CA ASN A 3 40.27 20.50 -59.25
C ASN A 3 39.18 19.63 -59.93
N GLY A 4 38.17 19.10 -59.24
CA GLY A 4 37.06 18.50 -59.98
C GLY A 4 36.07 17.67 -59.18
N LEU A 5 35.40 18.30 -58.21
CA LEU A 5 34.16 17.77 -57.65
C LEU A 5 33.08 17.73 -58.76
N LYS A 6 32.43 16.58 -58.96
CA LYS A 6 31.06 16.52 -59.49
C LYS A 6 30.24 15.51 -58.68
N LYS A 7 29.21 16.05 -58.02
CA LYS A 7 28.15 15.35 -57.27
C LYS A 7 27.40 14.37 -58.17
N LEU A 8 27.10 13.18 -57.65
CA LEU A 8 25.81 12.54 -57.86
C LEU A 8 25.30 12.00 -56.52
N ALA A 9 24.10 12.45 -56.19
CA ALA A 9 23.30 11.95 -55.10
C ALA A 9 22.81 10.54 -55.44
N ALA A 10 22.91 9.61 -54.48
CA ALA A 10 22.13 8.39 -54.50
C ALA A 10 21.67 8.13 -53.06
N THR A 11 20.38 8.40 -52.89
CA THR A 11 19.52 8.10 -51.76
C THR A 11 19.63 6.62 -51.40
N GLY A 12 20.02 6.31 -50.17
CA GLY A 12 19.94 4.98 -49.58
C GLY A 12 19.41 5.13 -48.17
N ALA A 13 18.11 4.90 -48.01
CA ALA A 13 17.40 5.05 -46.74
C ALA A 13 18.03 4.16 -45.65
N VAL A 14 18.53 4.80 -44.59
CA VAL A 14 19.01 4.11 -43.39
C VAL A 14 17.81 3.72 -42.54
N GLY A 15 17.68 2.42 -42.32
CA GLY A 15 17.12 1.77 -41.12
C GLY A 15 15.92 2.40 -40.44
N LEU A 16 14.76 1.78 -40.62
CA LEU A 16 13.70 1.81 -39.61
C LEU A 16 13.32 0.36 -39.32
N SER A 17 14.11 -0.30 -38.48
CA SER A 17 13.63 -1.47 -37.74
C SER A 17 12.53 -0.96 -36.81
N MET A 18 11.28 -1.18 -37.21
CA MET A 18 10.13 -0.97 -36.36
C MET A 18 10.22 -1.97 -35.20
N LEU A 19 10.86 -1.55 -34.10
CA LEU A 19 10.69 -2.20 -32.82
C LEU A 19 9.25 -1.92 -32.40
N THR A 20 8.37 -2.87 -32.69
CA THR A 20 7.06 -2.95 -32.07
C THR A 20 7.29 -3.24 -30.59
N THR A 21 7.48 -2.18 -29.80
CA THR A 21 7.34 -2.26 -28.35
C THR A 21 5.88 -2.60 -28.09
N SER A 22 5.61 -3.89 -27.94
CA SER A 22 4.40 -4.36 -27.29
C SER A 22 4.37 -3.71 -25.91
N LEU A 23 3.57 -2.66 -25.76
CA LEU A 23 3.08 -2.23 -24.46
C LEU A 23 2.25 -3.40 -23.93
N VAL A 24 2.91 -4.34 -23.28
CA VAL A 24 2.25 -5.19 -22.30
C VAL A 24 1.73 -4.21 -21.27
N GLY A 25 0.46 -3.85 -21.40
CA GLY A 25 -0.27 -3.25 -20.31
C GLY A 25 -0.14 -4.23 -19.16
N ALA A 26 0.64 -3.84 -18.14
CA ALA A 26 0.60 -4.53 -16.87
C ALA A 26 -0.87 -4.59 -16.49
N THR A 27 -1.45 -5.79 -16.50
CA THR A 27 -2.78 -6.02 -15.93
C THR A 27 -2.69 -5.43 -14.54
N GLY A 28 -3.45 -4.36 -14.27
CA GLY A 28 -3.53 -3.82 -12.92
C GLY A 28 -3.84 -5.00 -12.01
N ALA A 29 -2.92 -5.32 -11.10
CA ALA A 29 -3.20 -6.31 -10.09
C ALA A 29 -4.47 -5.81 -9.41
N HIS A 30 -5.58 -6.53 -9.61
CA HIS A 30 -6.82 -6.24 -8.90
C HIS A 30 -6.46 -6.40 -7.44
N ALA A 31 -6.31 -5.27 -6.78
CA ALA A 31 -5.79 -5.24 -5.46
C ALA A 31 -6.86 -5.88 -4.56
N ASP A 32 -6.49 -7.00 -3.95
CA ASP A 32 -7.40 -7.84 -3.20
C ASP A 32 -8.05 -6.99 -2.09
N SER A 33 -9.38 -6.97 -2.06
CA SER A 33 -10.11 -6.32 -0.99
C SER A 33 -10.30 -7.34 0.13
N GLN A 34 -9.48 -7.26 1.17
CA GLN A 34 -9.64 -8.10 2.35
C GLN A 34 -10.75 -7.52 3.23
N ASP A 35 -11.81 -8.29 3.45
CA ASP A 35 -12.99 -7.91 4.25
C ASP A 35 -13.70 -6.62 3.77
N GLY A 36 -13.56 -6.30 2.49
CA GLY A 36 -14.08 -5.07 1.89
C GLY A 36 -13.18 -3.85 2.06
N CYS A 37 -12.04 -3.97 2.75
CA CYS A 37 -11.02 -2.93 2.82
C CYS A 37 -10.28 -2.82 1.48
N PRO A 38 -10.30 -1.67 0.80
CA PRO A 38 -9.58 -1.51 -0.45
C PRO A 38 -8.07 -1.40 -0.21
N TYR A 39 -7.26 -1.96 -1.10
CA TYR A 39 -5.83 -1.67 -1.13
C TYR A 39 -5.55 -0.25 -1.67
N PRO A 40 -4.55 0.49 -1.15
CA PRO A 40 -3.59 0.13 -0.11
C PRO A 40 -3.95 0.71 1.26
N TYR A 41 -5.20 0.55 1.71
CA TYR A 41 -5.68 1.12 2.96
C TYR A 41 -5.52 0.16 4.15
N VAL A 42 -5.41 0.77 5.32
CA VAL A 42 -5.60 0.13 6.61
C VAL A 42 -6.98 0.55 7.09
N CYS A 43 -7.91 -0.39 7.16
CA CYS A 43 -9.29 -0.10 7.51
C CYS A 43 -9.56 -0.45 8.97
N ILE A 44 -10.30 0.42 9.65
CA ILE A 44 -10.81 0.21 11.00
C ILE A 44 -12.30 -0.07 10.87
N TYR A 45 -12.78 -1.11 11.55
CA TYR A 45 -14.19 -1.46 11.60
C TYR A 45 -14.79 -1.13 12.96
N ALA A 46 -16.11 -0.89 12.99
CA ALA A 46 -16.86 -0.47 14.18
C ALA A 46 -16.87 -1.49 15.34
N GLY A 47 -16.31 -2.68 15.15
CA GLY A 47 -16.27 -3.76 16.13
C GLY A 47 -15.54 -4.99 15.59
N PRO A 48 -15.21 -5.97 16.44
CA PRO A 48 -14.41 -7.14 16.06
C PRO A 48 -15.02 -7.96 14.92
N ASP A 49 -16.36 -8.09 14.89
CA ASP A 49 -17.10 -8.84 13.88
C ASP A 49 -17.88 -7.93 12.90
N SER A 50 -17.58 -6.64 12.89
CA SER A 50 -18.28 -5.67 12.04
C SER A 50 -17.67 -5.61 10.65
N SER A 51 -18.51 -5.59 9.61
CA SER A 51 -18.11 -5.27 8.24
C SER A 51 -18.21 -3.77 7.92
N THR A 52 -18.52 -2.93 8.91
CA THR A 52 -18.66 -1.48 8.72
C THR A 52 -17.33 -0.78 8.96
N ILE A 53 -16.70 -0.35 7.87
CA ILE A 53 -15.51 0.50 7.91
C ILE A 53 -15.89 1.87 8.46
N VAL A 54 -15.20 2.32 9.51
CA VAL A 54 -15.43 3.61 10.17
C VAL A 54 -14.29 4.60 9.93
N ALA A 55 -13.11 4.11 9.53
CA ALA A 55 -11.98 4.93 9.14
C ALA A 55 -10.98 4.14 8.29
N GLU A 56 -10.22 4.87 7.49
CA GLU A 56 -9.20 4.31 6.60
C GLU A 56 -7.93 5.16 6.69
N PHE A 57 -6.77 4.50 6.73
CA PHE A 57 -5.46 5.13 6.77
C PHE A 57 -4.63 4.63 5.59
N ARG A 58 -3.87 5.54 4.97
CA ARG A 58 -3.04 5.21 3.79
C ARG A 58 -1.60 5.67 3.91
N ASP A 59 -1.36 6.75 4.64
CA ASP A 59 -0.07 7.42 4.65
C ASP A 59 0.91 6.73 5.60
N ILE A 60 2.11 6.49 5.11
CA ILE A 60 3.24 5.98 5.88
C ILE A 60 3.73 7.11 6.79
N THR A 61 3.85 6.84 8.08
CA THR A 61 4.25 7.83 9.10
C THR A 61 5.32 7.26 10.03
N SER A 62 6.22 8.13 10.49
CA SER A 62 7.20 7.80 11.54
C SER A 62 6.65 8.02 12.96
N TYR A 63 5.36 8.33 13.07
CA TYR A 63 4.65 8.63 14.31
C TYR A 63 3.23 8.06 14.28
N TYR A 64 2.65 7.88 15.47
CA TYR A 64 1.24 7.48 15.60
C TYR A 64 0.33 8.65 15.25
N GLN A 65 -0.47 8.46 14.21
CA GLN A 65 -1.61 9.30 13.89
C GLN A 65 -2.70 9.03 14.93
N SER A 66 -3.18 10.08 15.59
CA SER A 66 -4.23 9.96 16.60
C SER A 66 -5.54 9.51 15.94
N THR A 67 -6.17 8.52 16.55
CA THR A 67 -7.51 8.07 16.20
C THR A 67 -8.26 7.70 17.48
N TYR A 68 -9.57 7.50 17.41
CA TYR A 68 -10.36 7.10 18.57
C TYR A 68 -11.52 6.19 18.13
N HIS A 69 -11.33 4.88 18.27
CA HIS A 69 -12.35 3.89 17.95
C HIS A 69 -12.45 2.84 19.06
N GLY A 70 -13.59 2.77 19.72
CA GLY A 70 -13.88 1.80 20.76
C GLY A 70 -14.89 2.29 21.79
N PRO A 71 -15.16 1.48 22.84
CA PRO A 71 -14.58 0.14 23.07
C PRO A 71 -15.05 -0.88 22.02
N GLY A 72 -14.14 -1.72 21.54
CA GLY A 72 -14.41 -2.69 20.49
C GLY A 72 -14.08 -2.17 19.09
N PHE A 73 -13.10 -2.79 18.44
CA PHE A 73 -12.74 -2.50 17.05
C PHE A 73 -12.09 -3.72 16.38
N SER A 74 -12.01 -3.70 15.05
CA SER A 74 -11.03 -4.49 14.31
C SER A 74 -10.29 -3.64 13.29
N VAL A 75 -9.08 -4.08 12.93
CA VAL A 75 -8.23 -3.44 11.93
C VAL A 75 -7.75 -4.50 10.95
N VAL A 76 -7.73 -4.14 9.66
CA VAL A 76 -7.14 -4.95 8.59
C VAL A 76 -6.09 -4.12 7.85
N ASN A 77 -4.90 -4.69 7.69
CA ASN A 77 -3.84 -4.15 6.85
C ASN A 77 -3.82 -4.87 5.50
N THR A 78 -4.26 -4.18 4.44
CA THR A 78 -4.21 -4.71 3.07
C THR A 78 -2.86 -4.50 2.39
N ARG A 79 -1.92 -3.81 3.03
CA ARG A 79 -0.67 -3.38 2.39
C ARG A 79 0.33 -4.52 2.30
N ASN A 80 0.96 -4.68 1.13
CA ASN A 80 1.83 -5.81 0.82
C ASN A 80 3.28 -5.68 1.34
N GLN A 81 3.74 -4.47 1.62
CA GLN A 81 5.14 -4.18 1.96
C GLN A 81 5.30 -3.38 3.25
N ASP A 82 4.19 -3.13 3.95
CA ASP A 82 4.14 -2.21 5.08
C ASP A 82 3.51 -2.92 6.29
N THR A 83 4.00 -2.58 7.48
CA THR A 83 3.43 -3.02 8.76
C THR A 83 2.65 -1.88 9.39
N VAL A 84 1.70 -2.26 10.26
CA VAL A 84 0.86 -1.31 10.96
C VAL A 84 1.03 -1.52 12.45
N TRP A 85 1.38 -0.45 13.15
CA TRP A 85 1.42 -0.44 14.60
C TRP A 85 0.17 0.23 15.15
N LEU A 86 -0.47 -0.45 16.09
CA LEU A 86 -1.67 -0.01 16.78
C LEU A 86 -1.31 0.40 18.19
N ARG A 87 -1.91 1.49 18.68
CA ARG A 87 -1.82 1.91 20.08
C ARG A 87 -3.19 1.80 20.73
N ILE A 88 -3.31 0.91 21.71
CA ILE A 88 -4.59 0.49 22.28
C ILE A 88 -4.65 0.89 23.75
N ASP A 89 -5.77 1.47 24.16
CA ASP A 89 -6.09 1.76 25.55
C ASP A 89 -7.17 0.78 26.05
N HIS A 90 -6.85 0.01 27.09
CA HIS A 90 -7.78 -0.92 27.74
C HIS A 90 -8.49 -0.33 28.98
N GLY A 91 -8.19 0.92 29.32
CA GLY A 91 -8.74 1.62 30.49
C GLY A 91 -8.04 1.23 31.79
N GLY A 92 -7.46 2.20 32.48
CA GLY A 92 -6.90 2.01 33.82
C GLY A 92 -5.49 1.39 33.88
N GLY A 93 -4.84 1.18 32.74
CA GLY A 93 -3.48 0.64 32.62
C GLY A 93 -2.60 1.42 31.64
N PRO A 94 -1.36 0.94 31.38
CA PRO A 94 -0.53 1.48 30.30
C PRO A 94 -1.17 1.21 28.92
N LEU A 95 -0.70 1.93 27.90
CA LEU A 95 -1.09 1.68 26.52
C LEU A 95 -0.40 0.42 25.99
N ASP A 96 -1.17 -0.40 25.29
CA ASP A 96 -0.68 -1.58 24.57
C ASP A 96 -0.32 -1.23 23.13
N TYR A 97 0.68 -1.92 22.59
CA TYR A 97 1.19 -1.70 21.24
C TYR A 97 1.25 -3.00 20.47
N GLU A 98 0.44 -3.09 19.41
CA GLU A 98 0.30 -4.30 18.61
C GLU A 98 0.77 -4.05 17.18
N CYS A 99 1.41 -5.05 16.57
CA CYS A 99 1.89 -4.96 15.20
C CYS A 99 1.12 -5.90 14.28
N LEU A 100 0.58 -5.35 13.20
CA LEU A 100 0.01 -6.10 12.09
C LEU A 100 1.05 -6.23 10.98
N THR A 101 1.28 -7.44 10.53
CA THR A 101 2.14 -7.71 9.37
C THR A 101 1.50 -7.22 8.08
N ASN A 102 2.26 -7.30 6.99
CA ASN A 102 1.72 -7.09 5.65
C ASN A 102 0.66 -8.14 5.27
N ALA A 103 -0.13 -7.84 4.23
CA ALA A 103 -1.25 -8.66 3.77
C ALA A 103 -0.91 -10.09 3.30
N SER A 104 0.37 -10.41 3.09
CA SER A 104 0.77 -11.78 2.73
C SER A 104 0.84 -12.73 3.94
N HIS A 105 0.58 -12.24 5.16
CA HIS A 105 0.74 -12.98 6.41
C HIS A 105 -0.55 -12.99 7.22
N PRO A 106 -0.83 -14.07 7.99
CA PRO A 106 -2.10 -14.27 8.69
C PRO A 106 -2.35 -13.29 9.85
N ASN A 107 -1.31 -12.63 10.36
CA ASN A 107 -1.39 -11.64 11.44
C ASN A 107 -1.48 -10.20 10.91
N ASN A 108 -2.09 -10.01 9.74
CA ASN A 108 -2.33 -8.69 9.15
C ASN A 108 -3.64 -8.04 9.62
N SER A 109 -4.35 -8.67 10.55
CA SER A 109 -5.58 -8.18 11.15
C SER A 109 -5.64 -8.44 12.65
N LEU A 110 -6.33 -7.58 13.38
CA LEU A 110 -6.56 -7.72 14.83
C LEU A 110 -7.97 -7.24 15.17
N GLY A 111 -8.66 -7.97 16.04
CA GLY A 111 -9.83 -7.48 16.79
C GLY A 111 -9.46 -7.26 18.26
N SER A 112 -9.98 -6.21 18.88
CA SER A 112 -9.76 -5.92 20.30
C SER A 112 -10.99 -5.32 20.96
N SER A 113 -11.17 -5.59 22.25
CA SER A 113 -12.20 -4.95 23.09
C SER A 113 -11.78 -3.58 23.63
N GLY A 114 -10.51 -3.18 23.43
CA GLY A 114 -10.00 -1.89 23.86
C GLY A 114 -10.46 -0.72 22.99
N THR A 115 -9.85 0.44 23.20
CA THR A 115 -10.01 1.63 22.37
C THR A 115 -8.75 1.88 21.58
N LEU A 116 -8.86 1.90 20.25
CA LEU A 116 -7.76 2.26 19.37
C LEU A 116 -7.51 3.77 19.45
N THR A 117 -6.34 4.16 19.93
CA THR A 117 -5.94 5.56 20.15
C THR A 117 -4.90 6.06 19.16
N GLY A 118 -4.33 5.19 18.35
CA GLY A 118 -3.36 5.57 17.34
C GLY A 118 -3.02 4.47 16.34
N ILE A 119 -2.68 4.89 15.12
CA ILE A 119 -2.16 4.04 14.04
C ILE A 119 -0.86 4.64 13.50
N MET A 120 0.12 3.79 13.23
CA MET A 120 1.34 4.15 12.52
C MET A 120 1.62 3.13 11.42
N ILE A 121 1.68 3.58 10.17
CA ILE A 121 2.01 2.71 9.03
C ILE A 121 3.50 2.89 8.74
N SER A 122 4.26 1.79 8.76
CA SER A 122 5.72 1.80 8.57
C SER A 122 6.10 1.05 7.30
N SER A 123 7.08 1.56 6.56
CA SER A 123 7.66 0.92 5.37
C SER A 123 8.60 -0.22 5.77
N ASN A 124 8.04 -1.27 6.36
CA ASN A 124 8.73 -2.48 6.77
C ASN A 124 7.78 -3.67 6.62
N THR A 125 8.29 -4.87 6.36
CA THR A 125 7.51 -6.10 6.29
C THR A 125 7.52 -6.92 7.58
N SER A 126 8.41 -6.60 8.53
CA SER A 126 8.53 -7.32 9.81
C SER A 126 7.89 -6.55 10.97
N CYS A 127 7.06 -7.27 11.71
CA CYS A 127 6.90 -7.11 13.15
C CYS A 127 8.03 -7.91 13.83
#